data_AF-A0A3R7AMM8-F1
#
_entry.id   AF-A0A3R7AMM8-F1
#
_cell.length_a   1.000
_cell.length_b   1.000
_cell.length_c   1.000
_cell.angle_alpha   90.00
_cell.angle_beta   90.00
_cell.angle_gamma   90.00
#
_symmetry.space_group_name_H-M   'P 1'
#
loop_
_entity.id
_entity.type
_entity.pdbx_description
1 polymer ?
#
loop_
_entity_poly.entity_id
_entity_poly.type
_entity_poly.pdbx_seq_one_letter_code
_entity_poly.pdbx_strand_id
1 'polypeptide(L)'
;MGAWIDRISLGEKFTLDKAYADIFYSTGIPFRFADSPALETFIKLAQPAYAPPTAKAIAGPLLNHAHQGMMAKMNQFVQDQTRISLVSDGWTSLRNDYMVNFVAVFPNKSVKLNIAHDLENAMMAIEIDKISGVVTDNAACMRAAWKILEAKYPGLICNGCAAHALNILVKDVCKLEPYATILESSRHATSFVKDRNALTKRFERIQQHMHVDGELSGTLSTTA
;
A
#
# COMPACT_ATOMS: atom_id res chain seq x y z
N MET A 1 -11.97 -56.11 3.00
CA MET A 1 -11.43 -54.79 2.60
C MET A 1 -11.65 -53.85 3.76
N GLY A 2 -10.58 -53.44 4.45
CA GLY A 2 -10.71 -52.49 5.55
C GLY A 2 -11.14 -51.14 5.00
N ALA A 3 -12.26 -50.60 5.52
CA ALA A 3 -12.65 -49.23 5.23
C ALA A 3 -11.60 -48.31 5.85
N TRP A 4 -10.73 -47.73 5.03
CA TRP A 4 -9.85 -46.65 5.44
C TRP A 4 -10.74 -45.45 5.78
N ILE A 5 -10.95 -45.20 7.07
CA ILE A 5 -11.64 -43.99 7.51
C ILE A 5 -10.64 -42.85 7.32
N ASP A 6 -10.90 -42.02 6.32
CA ASP A 6 -10.18 -40.79 6.09
C ASP A 6 -10.36 -39.87 7.31
N ARG A 7 -9.26 -39.55 8.00
CA ARG A 7 -9.24 -38.74 9.21
C ARG A 7 -8.13 -37.71 9.09
N ILE A 8 -8.46 -36.47 9.43
CA ILE A 8 -7.50 -35.37 9.50
C ILE A 8 -7.31 -35.01 10.98
N SER A 9 -6.06 -35.02 11.42
CA SER A 9 -5.70 -34.54 12.76
C SER A 9 -5.89 -33.02 12.87
N LEU A 10 -6.01 -32.51 14.10
CA LEU A 10 -6.10 -31.07 14.35
C LEU A 10 -4.91 -30.29 13.75
N GLY A 11 -3.70 -30.84 13.81
CA GLY A 11 -2.49 -30.22 13.25
C GLY A 11 -2.48 -30.19 11.73
N GLU A 12 -2.90 -31.27 11.08
CA GLU A 12 -3.05 -31.34 9.62
C GLU A 12 -4.15 -30.38 9.15
N LYS A 13 -5.29 -30.34 9.86
CA LYS A 13 -6.37 -29.39 9.57
C LYS A 13 -5.86 -27.95 9.63
N PHE A 14 -5.15 -27.59 10.71
CA PHE A 14 -4.63 -26.24 10.86
C PHE A 14 -3.62 -25.88 9.77
N THR A 15 -2.81 -26.84 9.32
CA THR A 15 -1.87 -26.65 8.22
C THR A 15 -2.60 -26.43 6.89
N LEU A 16 -3.64 -27.24 6.61
CA LEU A 16 -4.51 -27.07 5.46
C LEU A 16 -5.27 -25.74 5.48
N ASP A 17 -5.80 -25.34 6.63
CA ASP A 17 -6.54 -24.07 6.79
C ASP A 17 -5.64 -22.87 6.46
N LYS A 18 -4.37 -22.89 6.89
CA LYS A 18 -3.40 -21.85 6.53
C LYS A 18 -3.10 -21.84 5.04
N ALA A 19 -2.84 -23.01 4.44
CA ALA A 19 -2.56 -23.12 3.01
C ALA A 19 -3.77 -22.67 2.16
N TYR A 20 -4.98 -23.04 2.59
CA TYR A 20 -6.22 -22.60 1.95
C TYR A 20 -6.41 -21.09 2.04
N ALA A 21 -6.21 -20.49 3.23
CA ALA A 21 -6.30 -19.05 3.41
C ALA A 21 -5.25 -18.27 2.60
N ASP A 22 -4.05 -18.83 2.44
CA ASP A 22 -2.96 -18.22 1.66
C ASP A 22 -3.32 -18.02 0.18
N ILE A 23 -4.18 -18.88 -0.39
CA ILE A 23 -4.73 -18.69 -1.74
C ILE A 23 -5.42 -17.33 -1.82
N PHE A 24 -6.24 -16.98 -0.83
CA PHE A 24 -6.99 -15.71 -0.81
C PHE A 24 -6.06 -14.52 -0.60
N TYR A 25 -5.08 -14.64 0.30
CA TYR A 25 -4.17 -13.54 0.61
C TYR A 25 -3.20 -13.25 -0.54
N SER A 26 -2.70 -14.27 -1.23
CA SER A 26 -1.74 -14.14 -2.33
C SER A 26 -2.39 -13.70 -3.65
N THR A 27 -3.65 -14.08 -3.89
CA THR A 27 -4.33 -13.80 -5.17
C THR A 27 -5.32 -12.65 -5.11
N GLY A 28 -5.67 -12.17 -3.91
CA GLY A 28 -6.65 -11.09 -3.73
C GLY A 28 -8.09 -11.50 -4.05
N ILE A 29 -8.40 -12.80 -4.11
CA ILE A 29 -9.77 -13.28 -4.32
C ILE A 29 -10.67 -12.82 -3.15
N PRO A 30 -11.88 -12.30 -3.43
CA PRO A 30 -12.81 -11.91 -2.37
C PRO A 30 -13.11 -13.07 -1.41
N PHE A 31 -13.03 -12.83 -0.09
CA PHE A 31 -13.20 -13.89 0.92
C PHE A 31 -14.55 -14.62 0.82
N ARG A 32 -15.61 -13.97 0.33
CA ARG A 32 -16.91 -14.60 0.04
C ARG A 32 -16.81 -15.84 -0.88
N PHE A 33 -15.76 -15.94 -1.69
CA PHE A 33 -15.54 -17.09 -2.55
C PHE A 33 -15.29 -18.36 -1.75
N ALA A 34 -14.79 -18.25 -0.51
CA ALA A 34 -14.59 -19.39 0.39
C ALA A 34 -15.89 -20.12 0.74
N ASP A 35 -17.02 -19.40 0.73
CA ASP A 35 -18.34 -19.95 1.03
C ASP A 35 -19.08 -20.42 -0.24
N SER A 36 -18.38 -20.54 -1.37
CA SER A 36 -18.94 -21.01 -2.63
C SER A 36 -19.28 -22.51 -2.58
N PRO A 37 -20.52 -22.94 -2.88
CA PRO A 37 -20.87 -24.36 -2.93
C PRO A 37 -20.05 -25.15 -3.95
N ALA A 38 -19.64 -24.51 -5.05
CA ALA A 38 -18.79 -25.13 -6.07
C ALA A 38 -17.38 -25.40 -5.54
N LEU A 39 -16.83 -24.48 -4.75
CA LEU A 39 -15.52 -24.65 -4.12
C LEU A 39 -15.57 -25.72 -3.03
N GLU A 40 -16.63 -25.71 -2.21
CA GLU A 40 -16.87 -26.77 -1.23
C GLU A 40 -16.96 -28.15 -1.90
N THR A 41 -17.71 -28.26 -3.00
CA THR A 41 -17.82 -29.50 -3.78
C THR A 41 -16.46 -29.96 -4.29
N PHE A 42 -15.68 -29.06 -4.90
CA PHE A 42 -14.34 -29.37 -5.38
C PHE A 42 -13.43 -29.90 -4.25
N ILE A 43 -13.44 -29.22 -3.10
CA ILE A 43 -12.63 -29.61 -1.93
C ILE A 43 -13.07 -30.96 -1.38
N LYS A 44 -14.39 -31.23 -1.29
CA LYS A 44 -14.92 -32.51 -0.82
C LYS A 44 -14.60 -33.67 -1.77
N LEU A 45 -14.49 -33.42 -3.08
CA LEU A 45 -14.04 -34.42 -4.04
C LEU A 45 -12.53 -34.70 -3.91
N ALA A 46 -11.73 -33.68 -3.63
CA ALA A 46 -10.29 -33.82 -3.47
C ALA A 46 -9.88 -34.41 -2.11
N GLN A 47 -10.56 -34.00 -1.02
CA GLN A 47 -10.30 -34.45 0.35
C GLN A 47 -11.60 -34.49 1.18
N PRO A 48 -12.33 -35.63 1.19
CA PRO A 48 -13.66 -35.75 1.81
C PRO A 48 -13.70 -35.40 3.30
N ALA A 49 -12.68 -35.80 4.06
CA ALA A 49 -12.60 -35.53 5.50
C ALA A 49 -12.33 -34.05 5.85
N TYR A 50 -11.91 -33.23 4.88
CA TYR A 50 -11.59 -31.83 5.14
C TYR A 50 -12.84 -30.94 5.10
N ALA A 51 -12.98 -30.08 6.11
CA ALA A 51 -13.97 -29.01 6.15
C ALA A 51 -13.24 -27.67 6.01
N PRO A 52 -13.33 -27.00 4.84
CA PRO A 52 -12.57 -25.79 4.59
C PRO A 52 -13.06 -24.62 5.48
N PRO A 53 -12.17 -23.65 5.80
CA PRO A 53 -12.53 -22.43 6.48
C PRO A 53 -13.59 -21.61 5.75
N THR A 54 -14.51 -21.03 6.51
CA THR A 54 -15.47 -20.05 5.99
C THR A 54 -14.81 -18.70 5.72
N ALA A 55 -15.48 -17.84 4.96
CA ALA A 55 -15.02 -16.47 4.71
C ALA A 55 -14.72 -15.71 6.03
N LYS A 56 -15.53 -15.94 7.08
CA LYS A 56 -15.33 -15.34 8.41
C LYS A 56 -14.06 -15.86 9.10
N ALA A 57 -13.76 -17.15 8.98
CA ALA A 57 -12.54 -17.73 9.55
C ALA A 57 -11.28 -17.19 8.85
N ILE A 58 -11.35 -17.02 7.52
CA ILE A 58 -10.28 -16.42 6.71
C ILE A 58 -10.11 -14.94 7.06
N ALA A 59 -11.20 -14.18 7.17
CA ALA A 59 -11.15 -12.74 7.47
C ALA A 59 -10.78 -12.41 8.93
N GLY A 60 -10.78 -13.41 9.82
CA GLY A 60 -10.56 -13.22 11.26
C GLY A 60 -9.34 -13.98 11.76
N PRO A 61 -9.52 -15.13 12.44
CA PRO A 61 -8.43 -15.83 13.13
C PRO A 61 -7.27 -16.22 12.22
N LEU A 62 -7.54 -16.67 10.98
CA LEU A 62 -6.48 -17.04 10.04
C LEU A 62 -5.72 -15.81 9.54
N LEU A 63 -6.41 -14.68 9.33
CA LEU A 63 -5.76 -13.43 8.95
C LEU A 63 -4.88 -12.90 10.08
N ASN A 64 -5.35 -12.96 11.32
CA ASN A 64 -4.57 -12.57 12.50
C ASN A 64 -3.30 -13.43 12.62
N HIS A 65 -3.42 -14.74 12.43
CA HIS A 65 -2.27 -15.65 12.46
C HIS A 65 -1.28 -15.38 11.31
N ALA A 66 -1.78 -15.20 10.08
CA ALA A 66 -0.95 -14.87 8.92
C ALA A 66 -0.23 -13.52 9.12
N HIS A 67 -0.94 -12.52 9.64
CA HIS A 67 -0.38 -11.22 9.99
C HIS A 67 0.71 -11.34 11.06
N GLN A 68 0.47 -12.07 12.15
CA GLN A 68 1.50 -12.31 13.19
C GLN A 68 2.74 -12.98 12.61
N GLY A 69 2.58 -14.01 11.78
CA GLY A 69 3.71 -14.67 11.12
C GLY A 69 4.47 -13.76 10.17
N MET A 70 3.76 -12.91 9.42
CA MET A 70 4.36 -11.90 8.55
C MET A 70 5.13 -10.85 9.36
N MET A 71 4.53 -10.32 10.43
CA MET A 71 5.15 -9.35 11.33
C MET A 71 6.40 -9.92 12.02
N ALA A 72 6.37 -11.18 12.46
CA ALA A 72 7.55 -11.83 13.04
C ALA A 72 8.71 -11.91 12.04
N LYS A 73 8.43 -12.35 10.80
CA LYS A 73 9.44 -12.39 9.72
C LYS A 73 9.95 -11.00 9.37
N MET A 74 9.07 -10.01 9.34
CA MET A 74 9.41 -8.62 9.07
C MET A 74 10.32 -8.06 10.16
N ASN A 75 9.96 -8.25 11.44
CA ASN A 75 10.75 -7.80 12.57
C ASN A 75 12.13 -8.45 12.56
N GLN A 76 12.21 -9.76 12.30
CA GLN A 76 13.49 -10.45 12.15
C GLN A 76 14.32 -9.84 11.01
N PHE A 77 13.70 -9.63 9.84
CA PHE A 77 14.38 -9.04 8.70
C PHE A 77 14.93 -7.64 9.01
N VAL A 78 14.14 -6.80 9.68
CA VAL A 78 14.53 -5.44 10.13
C VAL A 78 15.68 -5.51 11.14
N GLN A 79 15.62 -6.47 12.07
CA GLN A 79 16.65 -6.66 13.10
C GLN A 79 18.03 -6.99 12.50
N ASP A 80 18.05 -7.72 11.38
CA ASP A 80 19.28 -8.08 10.67
C ASP A 80 19.90 -6.90 9.88
N GLN A 81 19.23 -5.75 9.79
CA GLN A 81 19.73 -4.58 9.05
C GLN A 81 20.43 -3.58 9.97
N THR A 82 21.51 -2.99 9.47
CA THR A 82 22.31 -2.00 10.20
C THR A 82 22.07 -0.56 9.73
N ARG A 83 21.49 -0.39 8.52
CA ARG A 83 21.22 0.91 7.92
C ARG A 83 19.87 0.89 7.24
N ILE A 84 18.96 1.70 7.75
CA ILE A 84 17.57 1.78 7.30
C ILE A 84 17.26 3.23 6.98
N SER A 85 16.59 3.46 5.85
CA SER A 85 15.99 4.74 5.53
C SER A 85 14.49 4.67 5.73
N LEU A 86 13.93 5.57 6.52
CA LEU A 86 12.49 5.67 6.73
C LEU A 86 11.91 6.68 5.75
N VAL A 87 11.01 6.23 4.89
CA VAL A 87 10.30 7.10 3.94
C VAL A 87 8.88 7.30 4.43
N SER A 88 8.45 8.55 4.49
CA SER A 88 7.10 8.94 4.87
C SER A 88 6.42 9.70 3.75
N ASP A 89 5.15 9.36 3.48
CA ASP A 89 4.29 10.13 2.58
C ASP A 89 2.96 10.42 3.26
N GLY A 90 2.51 11.67 3.17
CA GLY A 90 1.31 12.16 3.83
C GLY A 90 0.29 12.61 2.79
N TRP A 91 -0.98 12.25 2.98
CA TRP A 91 -2.07 12.70 2.14
C TRP A 91 -3.30 13.03 2.98
N THR A 92 -3.95 14.14 2.63
CA THR A 92 -5.25 14.54 3.18
C THR A 92 -6.37 14.17 2.21
N SER A 93 -7.28 13.30 2.64
CA SER A 93 -8.44 12.90 1.86
C SER A 93 -9.40 14.08 1.64
N LEU A 94 -10.32 13.96 0.66
CA LEU A 94 -11.38 14.95 0.43
C LEU A 94 -12.33 15.13 1.63
N ARG A 95 -12.32 14.17 2.57
CA ARG A 95 -13.08 14.22 3.83
C ARG A 95 -12.29 14.87 4.97
N ASN A 96 -11.11 15.42 4.67
CA ASN A 96 -10.17 15.97 5.63
C ASN A 96 -9.60 14.93 6.62
N ASP A 97 -9.60 13.66 6.22
CA ASP A 97 -8.89 12.60 6.95
C ASP A 97 -7.41 12.67 6.57
N TYR A 98 -6.52 12.73 7.56
CA TYR A 98 -5.08 12.72 7.33
C TYR A 98 -4.53 11.29 7.45
N MET A 99 -3.80 10.83 6.44
CA MET A 99 -3.14 9.54 6.44
C MET A 99 -1.65 9.72 6.21
N VAL A 100 -0.84 9.03 7.02
CA VAL A 100 0.61 8.98 6.87
C VAL A 100 1.03 7.54 6.64
N ASN A 101 1.79 7.32 5.57
CA ASN A 101 2.36 6.03 5.25
C ASN A 101 3.85 6.05 5.57
N PHE A 102 4.32 4.99 6.24
CA PHE A 102 5.73 4.77 6.51
C PHE A 102 6.24 3.55 5.74
N VAL A 103 7.43 3.68 5.15
CA VAL A 103 8.10 2.62 4.42
C VAL A 103 9.55 2.57 4.89
N ALA A 104 9.97 1.43 5.44
CA ALA A 104 11.38 1.16 5.66
C ALA A 104 12.02 0.73 4.34
N VAL A 105 13.06 1.43 3.95
CA VAL A 105 13.84 1.16 2.74
C VAL A 105 15.22 0.65 3.14
N PHE A 106 15.60 -0.44 2.50
CA PHE A 106 16.85 -1.16 2.65
C PHE A 106 17.55 -1.20 1.28
N PRO A 107 18.88 -1.42 1.21
CA PRO A 107 19.60 -1.47 -0.07
C PRO A 107 18.98 -2.43 -1.10
N ASN A 108 18.39 -3.54 -0.65
CA ASN A 108 17.87 -4.60 -1.53
C ASN A 108 16.35 -4.80 -1.46
N LYS A 109 15.62 -4.04 -0.63
CA LYS A 109 14.19 -4.27 -0.38
C LYS A 109 13.51 -3.03 0.20
N SER A 110 12.19 -2.96 0.11
CA SER A 110 11.36 -2.01 0.88
C SER A 110 10.23 -2.73 1.58
N VAL A 111 9.85 -2.27 2.77
CA VAL A 111 8.79 -2.85 3.60
C VAL A 111 7.88 -1.73 4.09
N LYS A 112 6.56 -1.89 3.90
CA LYS A 112 5.57 -0.97 4.45
C LYS A 112 5.42 -1.20 5.96
N LEU A 113 5.41 -0.11 6.72
CA LEU A 113 5.20 -0.11 8.16
C LEU A 113 3.80 0.44 8.45
N ASN A 114 2.94 -0.38 9.05
CA ASN A 114 1.60 0.02 9.50
C ASN A 114 1.57 0.39 11.00
N ILE A 115 2.69 0.85 11.56
CA ILE A 115 2.95 0.79 13.01
C ILE A 115 2.91 2.17 13.69
N ALA A 116 2.71 3.27 12.97
CA ALA A 116 2.89 4.59 13.55
C ALA A 116 1.95 5.66 12.97
N HIS A 117 1.60 6.63 13.84
CA HIS A 117 0.83 7.82 13.49
C HIS A 117 1.74 9.02 13.19
N ASP A 118 2.97 8.99 13.68
CA ASP A 118 3.97 10.03 13.49
C ASP A 118 5.36 9.42 13.28
N LEU A 119 6.26 10.28 12.79
CA LEU A 119 7.57 9.91 12.32
C LEU A 119 8.50 9.38 13.43
N GLU A 120 8.44 9.96 14.63
CA GLU A 120 9.31 9.55 15.72
C GLU A 120 8.87 8.20 16.31
N ASN A 121 7.56 7.95 16.44
CA ASN A 121 7.04 6.65 16.82
C ASN A 121 7.39 5.56 15.80
N ALA A 122 7.38 5.89 14.51
CA ALA A 122 7.84 4.98 13.45
C ALA A 122 9.33 4.66 13.62
N MET A 123 10.15 5.66 13.94
CA MET A 123 11.58 5.47 14.18
C MET A 123 11.85 4.59 15.40
N MET A 124 11.15 4.83 16.51
CA MET A 124 11.29 4.03 17.74
C MET A 124 10.90 2.56 17.52
N ALA A 125 9.89 2.28 16.70
CA ALA A 125 9.46 0.92 16.38
C ALA A 125 10.51 0.10 15.61
N ILE A 126 11.44 0.76 14.90
CA ILE A 126 12.53 0.13 14.14
C ILE A 126 13.82 0.02 14.96
N GLU A 127 13.94 0.82 16.02
CA GLU A 127 15.18 1.22 16.72
C GLU A 127 15.91 2.36 16.00
N ILE A 128 15.97 3.52 16.67
CA ILE A 128 16.52 4.76 16.12
C ILE A 128 17.97 4.60 15.66
N ASP A 129 18.78 3.82 16.38
CA ASP A 129 20.20 3.62 16.07
C ASP A 129 20.46 2.94 14.72
N LYS A 130 19.44 2.25 14.16
CA LYS A 130 19.51 1.63 12.83
C LYS A 130 19.11 2.57 11.71
N ILE A 131 18.54 3.73 12.04
CA ILE A 131 18.00 4.67 11.05
C ILE A 131 19.09 5.64 10.64
N SER A 132 19.55 5.50 9.41
CA SER A 132 20.56 6.39 8.82
C SER A 132 19.94 7.61 8.14
N GLY A 133 18.66 7.55 7.79
CA GLY A 133 18.01 8.71 7.21
C GLY A 133 16.49 8.63 7.16
N VAL A 134 15.89 9.80 6.99
CA VAL A 134 14.45 10.00 6.88
C VAL A 134 14.15 10.80 5.62
N VAL A 135 13.25 10.28 4.79
CA VAL A 135 12.76 10.96 3.59
C VAL A 135 11.29 11.29 3.77
N THR A 136 10.91 12.54 3.62
CA THR A 136 9.50 12.95 3.63
C THR A 136 9.16 13.84 2.44
N ASP A 137 7.90 14.24 2.28
CA ASP A 137 7.58 15.38 1.41
C ASP A 137 8.33 16.65 1.83
N ASN A 138 8.35 17.66 0.95
CA ASN A 138 9.08 18.90 1.19
C ASN A 138 8.21 19.97 1.88
N ALA A 139 7.09 19.60 2.54
CA ALA A 139 6.22 20.57 3.20
C ALA A 139 6.97 21.33 4.30
N ALA A 140 6.51 22.56 4.59
CA ALA A 140 7.18 23.42 5.58
C ALA A 140 7.23 22.79 6.98
N CYS A 141 6.16 22.08 7.38
CA CYS A 141 6.12 21.34 8.64
C CYS A 141 7.17 20.22 8.69
N MET A 142 7.36 19.48 7.59
CA MET A 142 8.36 18.42 7.52
C MET A 142 9.78 18.98 7.60
N ARG A 143 10.07 20.09 6.90
CA ARG A 143 11.37 20.77 7.02
C ARG A 143 11.67 21.23 8.45
N ALA A 144 10.65 21.62 9.22
CA ALA A 144 10.80 21.95 10.63
C ALA A 144 11.07 20.69 11.47
N ALA A 145 10.34 19.60 11.20
CA ALA A 145 10.56 18.30 11.85
C ALA A 145 11.98 17.76 11.61
N TRP A 146 12.53 17.91 10.40
CA TRP A 146 13.91 17.52 10.07
C TRP A 146 14.92 18.17 11.01
N LYS A 147 14.82 19.49 11.20
CA LYS A 147 15.73 20.23 12.11
C LYS A 147 15.65 19.72 13.54
N ILE A 148 14.46 19.37 14.01
CA ILE A 148 14.26 18.83 15.35
C ILE A 148 14.89 17.43 15.46
N LEU A 149 14.67 16.58 14.47
CA LEU A 149 15.17 15.21 14.45
C LEU A 149 16.70 15.14 14.32
N GLU A 150 17.29 15.92 13.41
CA GLU A 150 18.74 15.96 13.21
C GLU A 150 19.46 16.54 14.44
N ALA A 151 18.83 17.48 15.16
CA ALA A 151 19.36 17.99 16.43
C ALA A 151 19.24 16.96 17.57
N LYS A 152 18.16 16.17 17.59
CA LYS A 152 17.91 15.16 18.62
C LYS A 152 18.74 13.88 18.41
N TYR A 153 19.02 13.53 17.16
CA TYR A 153 19.69 12.28 16.78
C TYR A 153 20.91 12.57 15.90
N PRO A 154 22.10 12.78 16.51
CA PRO A 154 23.33 13.06 15.77
C PRO A 154 23.66 11.94 14.78
N GLY A 155 23.87 12.29 13.51
CA GLY A 155 24.17 11.34 12.42
C GLY A 155 22.95 10.89 11.61
N LEU A 156 21.73 11.26 12.03
CA LEU A 156 20.53 11.14 11.21
C LEU A 156 20.57 12.16 10.06
N ILE A 157 20.24 11.74 8.85
CA ILE A 157 20.10 12.62 7.69
C ILE A 157 18.63 12.72 7.30
N CYS A 158 18.07 13.92 7.32
CA CYS A 158 16.71 14.15 6.84
C CYS A 158 16.74 14.82 5.46
N ASN A 159 15.95 14.30 4.51
CA ASN A 159 15.86 14.86 3.17
C ASN A 159 14.44 14.89 2.62
N GLY A 160 14.25 15.79 1.64
CA GLY A 160 13.00 15.89 0.90
C GLY A 160 12.85 14.84 -0.19
N CYS A 161 11.62 14.65 -0.63
CA CYS A 161 11.24 13.82 -1.76
C CYS A 161 11.69 14.45 -3.09
N ALA A 162 12.55 13.73 -3.82
CA ALA A 162 13.01 14.16 -5.14
C ALA A 162 11.86 14.31 -6.16
N ALA A 163 10.85 13.43 -6.11
CA ALA A 163 9.68 13.54 -6.98
C ALA A 163 8.89 14.83 -6.72
N HIS A 164 8.77 15.23 -5.45
CA HIS A 164 8.14 16.50 -5.10
C HIS A 164 8.96 17.70 -5.60
N ALA A 165 10.28 17.65 -5.45
CA ALA A 165 11.17 18.69 -5.99
C ALA A 165 11.06 18.82 -7.51
N LEU A 166 11.03 17.70 -8.25
CA LEU A 166 10.80 17.69 -9.69
C LEU A 166 9.44 18.26 -10.07
N ASN A 167 8.38 17.91 -9.34
CA ASN A 167 7.05 18.47 -9.55
C ASN A 167 7.03 20.00 -9.38
N ILE A 168 7.74 20.54 -8.38
CA ILE A 168 7.89 21.99 -8.20
C ILE A 168 8.65 22.60 -9.40
N LEU A 169 9.77 22.01 -9.80
CA LEU A 169 10.55 22.50 -10.94
C LEU A 169 9.71 22.55 -12.21
N VAL A 170 8.97 21.48 -12.51
CA VAL A 170 8.06 21.44 -13.67
C VAL A 170 6.96 22.49 -13.55
N LYS A 171 6.38 22.69 -12.36
CA LYS A 171 5.40 23.78 -12.14
C LYS A 171 6.00 25.15 -12.43
N ASP A 172 7.26 25.40 -12.09
CA ASP A 172 7.92 26.67 -12.36
C ASP A 172 8.23 26.86 -13.84
N VAL A 173 8.67 25.81 -14.54
CA VAL A 173 8.83 25.82 -16.01
C VAL A 173 7.50 26.12 -16.70
N CYS A 174 6.40 25.53 -16.23
CA CYS A 174 5.06 25.77 -16.77
C CYS A 174 4.52 27.21 -16.54
N LYS A 175 5.22 28.06 -15.77
CA LYS A 175 4.90 29.50 -15.65
C LYS A 175 5.61 30.35 -16.70
N LEU A 176 6.54 29.79 -17.47
CA LEU A 176 7.27 30.49 -18.53
C LEU A 176 6.51 30.38 -19.86
N GLU A 177 6.65 31.38 -20.72
CA GLU A 177 6.13 31.29 -22.09
C GLU A 177 7.01 30.36 -22.96
N PRO A 178 6.43 29.60 -23.91
CA PRO A 178 4.99 29.57 -24.28
C PRO A 178 4.13 28.63 -23.40
N TYR A 179 4.73 27.95 -22.42
CA TYR A 179 4.06 26.89 -21.65
C TYR A 179 2.91 27.42 -20.79
N ALA A 180 3.02 28.63 -20.25
CA ALA A 180 1.97 29.27 -19.47
C ALA A 180 0.67 29.42 -20.30
N THR A 181 0.77 29.95 -21.52
CA THR A 181 -0.36 30.08 -22.45
C THR A 181 -1.00 28.73 -22.78
N ILE A 182 -0.19 27.70 -23.03
CA ILE A 182 -0.68 26.34 -23.33
C ILE A 182 -1.39 25.75 -22.11
N LEU A 183 -0.83 25.93 -20.92
CA LEU A 183 -1.41 25.42 -19.68
C LEU A 183 -2.75 26.11 -19.38
N GLU A 184 -2.86 27.42 -19.57
CA GLU A 184 -4.11 28.15 -19.43
C GLU A 184 -5.18 27.65 -20.40
N SER A 185 -4.84 27.49 -21.68
CA SER A 185 -5.74 26.94 -22.69
C SER A 185 -6.20 25.51 -22.32
N SER A 186 -5.28 24.69 -21.84
CA SER A 186 -5.57 23.32 -21.38
C SER A 186 -6.48 23.29 -20.16
N ARG A 187 -6.34 24.25 -19.23
CA ARG A 187 -7.24 24.39 -18.08
C ARG A 187 -8.66 24.73 -18.52
N HIS A 188 -8.84 25.65 -19.47
CA HIS A 188 -10.18 25.97 -20.01
C HIS A 188 -10.86 24.75 -20.64
N ALA A 189 -10.13 23.98 -21.46
CA ALA A 189 -10.65 22.74 -22.04
C ALA A 189 -11.02 21.71 -20.96
N THR A 190 -10.15 21.54 -19.96
CA THR A 190 -10.36 20.59 -18.86
C THR A 190 -11.58 20.97 -18.02
N SER A 191 -11.71 22.24 -17.63
CA SER A 191 -12.87 22.73 -16.88
C SER A 191 -14.15 22.60 -17.70
N PHE A 192 -14.13 22.93 -19.00
CA PHE A 192 -15.29 22.76 -19.88
C PHE A 192 -15.85 21.34 -19.87
N VAL A 193 -14.96 20.33 -19.87
CA VAL A 193 -15.37 18.92 -19.75
C VAL A 193 -15.85 18.61 -18.34
N LYS A 194 -15.06 18.92 -17.31
CA LYS A 194 -15.34 18.54 -15.91
C LYS A 194 -16.63 19.15 -15.37
N ASP A 195 -16.96 20.38 -15.75
CA ASP A 195 -18.16 21.10 -15.28
C ASP A 195 -19.46 20.55 -15.88
N ARG A 196 -19.37 19.62 -16.86
CA ARG A 196 -20.52 19.06 -17.57
C ARG A 196 -20.57 17.55 -17.39
N ASN A 197 -21.46 17.09 -16.51
CA ASN A 197 -21.66 15.68 -16.19
C ASN A 197 -21.76 14.76 -17.42
N ALA A 198 -22.44 15.18 -18.49
CA ALA A 198 -22.58 14.36 -19.69
C ALA A 198 -21.24 14.19 -20.44
N LEU A 199 -20.42 15.24 -20.48
CA LEU A 199 -19.09 15.21 -21.10
C LEU A 199 -18.10 14.44 -20.24
N THR A 200 -18.11 14.63 -18.91
CA THR A 200 -17.30 13.85 -17.98
C THR A 200 -17.59 12.34 -18.13
N LYS A 201 -18.87 11.93 -18.10
CA LYS A 201 -19.24 10.52 -18.31
C LYS A 201 -18.83 9.97 -19.68
N ARG A 202 -18.91 10.80 -20.73
CA ARG A 202 -18.46 10.42 -22.07
C ARG A 202 -16.94 10.26 -22.11
N PHE A 203 -16.21 11.19 -21.50
CA PHE A 203 -14.75 11.17 -21.39
C PHE A 203 -14.30 9.91 -20.63
N GLU A 204 -14.89 9.63 -19.47
CA GLU A 204 -14.62 8.41 -18.67
C GLU A 204 -14.88 7.13 -19.47
N ARG A 205 -15.97 7.09 -20.25
CA ARG A 205 -16.25 5.94 -21.12
C ARG A 205 -15.18 5.75 -22.19
N ILE A 206 -14.75 6.81 -22.87
CA ILE A 206 -13.68 6.75 -23.87
C ILE A 206 -12.37 6.30 -23.20
N GLN A 207 -12.07 6.84 -22.03
CA GLN A 207 -10.88 6.49 -21.25
C GLN A 207 -10.86 4.99 -20.92
N GLN A 208 -12.00 4.40 -20.52
CA GLN A 208 -12.12 2.96 -20.28
C GLN A 208 -11.84 2.10 -21.52
N HIS A 209 -12.14 2.59 -22.73
CA HIS A 209 -11.84 1.89 -23.97
C HIS A 209 -10.38 2.05 -24.40
N MET A 210 -9.77 3.22 -24.16
CA MET A 210 -8.35 3.46 -24.43
C MET A 210 -7.41 2.75 -23.45
N HIS A 211 -7.84 2.49 -22.21
CA HIS A 211 -7.08 1.71 -21.21
C HIS A 211 -6.84 0.25 -21.62
N VAL A 212 -7.52 -0.25 -22.65
CA VAL A 212 -7.29 -1.59 -23.21
C VAL A 212 -6.05 -1.62 -24.12
N ASP A 213 -5.59 -0.47 -24.62
CA ASP A 213 -4.54 -0.36 -25.65
C ASP A 213 -3.19 0.20 -25.14
N GLY A 214 -3.02 0.39 -23.82
CA GLY A 214 -1.68 0.33 -23.20
C GLY A 214 -0.88 1.62 -22.95
N GLU A 215 -1.47 2.78 -22.61
CA GLU A 215 -0.67 3.93 -22.10
C GLU A 215 -1.27 4.69 -20.89
N LEU A 216 -0.40 4.85 -19.89
CA LEU A 216 -0.33 5.82 -18.78
C LEU A 216 -1.55 5.98 -17.84
N SER A 217 -1.49 5.25 -16.73
CA SER A 217 -2.25 5.49 -15.50
C SER A 217 -1.70 6.72 -14.75
N GLY A 218 -2.51 7.77 -14.68
CA GLY A 218 -2.29 8.92 -13.79
C GLY A 218 -3.63 9.49 -13.37
N THR A 219 -4.14 9.11 -12.20
CA THR A 219 -5.28 9.78 -11.58
C THR A 219 -4.86 11.21 -11.27
N LEU A 220 -5.30 12.18 -12.08
CA LEU A 220 -5.13 13.61 -11.79
C LEU A 220 -5.97 13.97 -10.56
N SER A 221 -5.41 13.80 -9.36
CA SER A 221 -5.90 14.43 -8.15
C SER A 221 -5.56 15.92 -8.22
N THR A 222 -6.46 16.71 -8.80
CA THR A 222 -6.43 18.16 -8.72
C THR A 222 -6.87 18.60 -7.33
N THR A 223 -5.92 18.82 -6.43
CA THR A 223 -6.02 19.75 -5.29
C THR A 223 -4.61 20.24 -4.96
N ALA A 224 -4.33 21.47 -5.38
CA ALA A 224 -3.20 22.27 -4.89
C ALA A 224 -3.67 23.09 -3.70
#